data_AF-A0A2E7SK60-F1
#
_entry.id   AF-A0A2E7SK60-F1
#
_cell.length_a   1.000
_cell.length_b   1.000
_cell.length_c   1.000
_cell.angle_alpha   90.00
_cell.angle_beta   90.00
_cell.angle_gamma   90.00
#
_symmetry.space_group_name_H-M   'P 1'
#
loop_
_entity.id
_entity.type
_entity.pdbx_description
1 polymer ?
#
loop_
_entity_poly.entity_id
_entity_poly.type
_entity_poly.pdbx_seq_one_letter_code
_entity_poly.pdbx_strand_id
1 'polypeptide(L)'
;MTLVAANKETYYSAYVTEATDDKAQLAQVTDMRDGLGSGADGAGYKIRNTLSTPMLVNDWEEPHRTMLVIAGTEKPIDETEATAIHEFVTELGGKVIVATDGTNANRLAAKFGVTYFGDPLLDEFQNWRTYDTEGTAGNENPTNVWGIA
;
A
#
# COMPACT_ATOMS: atom_id res chain seq x y z
N MET A 1 -18.80 20.40 -19.88
CA MET A 1 -17.45 20.56 -19.30
C MET A 1 -17.33 19.64 -18.10
N THR A 2 -16.73 18.47 -18.26
CA THR A 2 -16.15 17.67 -17.18
C THR A 2 -15.14 16.71 -17.82
N LEU A 3 -13.85 16.93 -17.57
CA LEU A 3 -12.85 15.88 -17.73
C LEU A 3 -13.00 14.98 -16.51
N VAL A 4 -13.31 13.70 -16.71
CA VAL A 4 -13.34 12.71 -15.64
C VAL A 4 -12.22 11.71 -15.88
N ALA A 5 -11.08 11.96 -15.23
CA ALA A 5 -10.32 10.88 -14.62
C ALA A 5 -10.50 11.07 -13.11
N ALA A 6 -11.64 10.62 -12.59
CA ALA A 6 -11.92 10.68 -11.16
C ALA A 6 -11.16 9.56 -10.43
N ASN A 7 -10.59 9.90 -9.26
CA ASN A 7 -10.11 8.97 -8.23
C ASN A 7 -8.95 8.04 -8.58
N LYS A 8 -7.78 8.60 -8.93
CA LYS A 8 -6.51 7.85 -8.95
C LYS A 8 -5.48 8.36 -7.92
N GLU A 9 -5.95 9.01 -6.86
CA GLU A 9 -5.10 9.33 -5.70
C GLU A 9 -5.27 8.23 -4.66
N THR A 10 -4.19 7.51 -4.36
CA THR A 10 -4.12 6.52 -3.28
C THR A 10 -4.14 7.27 -1.95
N TYR A 11 -5.27 7.22 -1.25
CA TYR A 11 -5.41 7.85 0.06
C TYR A 11 -5.20 6.82 1.17
N TYR A 12 -3.99 6.80 1.73
CA TYR A 12 -3.64 5.94 2.86
C TYR A 12 -4.04 6.64 4.17
N SER A 13 -5.30 6.51 4.57
CA SER A 13 -5.73 6.96 5.90
C SER A 13 -6.45 5.84 6.63
N ALA A 14 -6.10 5.65 7.89
CA ALA A 14 -6.68 4.61 8.75
C ALA A 14 -7.66 5.18 9.80
N TYR A 15 -7.93 6.49 9.76
CA TYR A 15 -8.70 7.20 10.80
C TYR A 15 -9.89 8.01 10.29
N VAL A 16 -10.15 8.01 8.98
CA VAL A 16 -11.30 8.72 8.44
C VAL A 16 -12.49 7.79 8.43
N THR A 17 -13.37 7.93 9.43
CA THR A 17 -14.69 7.29 9.45
C THR A 17 -15.82 8.27 9.14
N GLU A 18 -15.56 9.58 9.23
CA GLU A 18 -16.55 10.65 9.02
C GLU A 18 -15.96 11.82 8.21
N ALA A 19 -15.58 11.59 6.96
CA ALA A 19 -15.28 12.68 6.03
C ALA A 19 -16.50 13.05 5.18
N THR A 20 -16.68 14.34 4.94
CA THR A 20 -17.65 14.89 3.98
C THR A 20 -17.20 14.76 2.52
N ASP A 21 -15.95 14.36 2.28
CA ASP A 21 -15.37 14.15 0.95
C ASP A 21 -15.26 12.65 0.65
N ASP A 22 -15.87 12.19 -0.45
CA ASP A 22 -15.97 10.78 -0.86
C ASP A 22 -14.59 10.11 -0.95
N LYS A 23 -13.55 10.87 -1.32
CA LYS A 23 -12.15 10.39 -1.41
C LYS A 23 -11.59 9.90 -0.08
N ALA A 24 -11.97 10.55 1.02
CA ALA A 24 -11.46 10.23 2.33
C ALA A 24 -12.27 9.09 2.99
N GLN A 25 -13.51 8.85 2.53
CA GLN A 25 -14.28 7.64 2.87
C GLN A 25 -13.75 6.40 2.16
N LEU A 26 -13.28 6.53 0.90
CA LEU A 26 -12.69 5.44 0.10
C LEU A 26 -11.19 5.19 0.40
N ALA A 27 -10.76 5.47 1.63
CA ALA A 27 -9.38 5.21 2.03
C ALA A 27 -9.14 3.69 2.01
N GLN A 28 -8.30 3.22 1.08
CA GLN A 28 -8.10 1.78 0.81
C GLN A 28 -7.64 0.98 2.04
N VAL A 29 -6.96 1.65 2.98
CA VAL A 29 -6.52 1.05 4.26
C VAL A 29 -7.70 0.88 5.23
N THR A 30 -8.69 1.78 5.20
CA THR A 30 -9.95 1.64 5.95
C THR A 30 -10.76 0.45 5.44
N ASP A 31 -10.90 0.31 4.12
CA ASP A 31 -11.60 -0.83 3.52
C ASP A 31 -10.91 -2.16 3.85
N MET A 32 -9.57 -2.20 3.74
CA MET A 32 -8.78 -3.37 4.16
C MET A 32 -8.98 -3.67 5.65
N ARG A 33 -9.02 -2.63 6.50
CA ARG A 33 -9.23 -2.78 7.94
C ARG A 33 -10.60 -3.39 8.23
N ASP A 34 -11.64 -2.93 7.56
CA ASP A 34 -13.00 -3.40 7.80
C ASP A 34 -13.17 -4.85 7.32
N GLY A 35 -12.58 -5.22 6.18
CA GLY A 35 -12.57 -6.59 5.68
C GLY A 35 -11.72 -7.58 6.51
N LEU A 36 -10.63 -7.12 7.12
CA LEU A 36 -9.81 -7.95 8.00
C LEU A 36 -10.34 -7.99 9.44
N GLY A 37 -11.08 -6.98 9.85
CA GLY A 37 -11.49 -6.74 11.23
C GLY A 37 -12.54 -7.72 11.76
N SER A 38 -13.06 -7.42 12.94
CA SER A 38 -14.05 -8.25 13.65
C SER A 38 -15.50 -7.96 13.26
N GLY A 39 -15.75 -7.32 12.11
CA GLY A 39 -17.09 -7.06 11.60
C GLY A 39 -17.82 -8.34 11.18
N ALA A 40 -19.13 -8.25 10.92
CA ALA A 40 -19.95 -9.41 10.55
C ALA A 40 -19.44 -10.18 9.31
N ASP A 41 -18.81 -9.45 8.37
CA ASP A 41 -18.19 -10.00 7.15
C ASP A 41 -16.65 -9.99 7.21
N GLY A 42 -16.07 -9.67 8.36
CA GLY A 42 -14.63 -9.51 8.53
C GLY A 42 -13.91 -10.81 8.93
N ALA A 43 -12.62 -10.90 8.64
CA ALA A 43 -11.81 -12.08 8.92
C ALA A 43 -11.50 -12.31 10.42
N GLY A 44 -11.95 -11.43 11.32
CA GLY A 44 -11.84 -11.61 12.76
C GLY A 44 -10.50 -11.17 13.37
N TYR A 45 -9.64 -10.49 12.61
CA TYR A 45 -8.37 -9.98 13.14
C TYR A 45 -8.58 -8.80 14.08
N LYS A 46 -7.74 -8.74 15.12
CA LYS A 46 -7.61 -7.57 15.99
C LYS A 46 -6.61 -6.62 15.36
N ILE A 47 -7.09 -5.50 14.82
CA ILE A 47 -6.25 -4.55 14.10
C ILE A 47 -5.79 -3.45 15.05
N ARG A 48 -4.50 -3.12 14.98
CA ARG A 48 -3.89 -2.03 15.72
C ARG A 48 -3.02 -1.23 14.75
N ASN A 49 -3.13 0.09 14.85
CA ASN A 49 -2.25 0.98 14.12
C ASN A 49 -1.10 1.37 15.04
N THR A 50 0.13 1.26 14.53
CA THR A 50 1.31 1.82 15.18
C THR A 50 1.80 3.00 14.36
N LEU A 51 2.09 4.11 15.03
CA LEU A 51 2.76 5.26 14.42
C LEU A 51 4.29 5.17 14.55
N SER A 52 4.79 4.22 15.35
CA SER A 52 6.21 4.09 15.66
C SER A 52 6.93 3.15 14.70
N THR A 53 8.25 3.36 14.61
CA THR A 53 9.17 2.53 13.84
C THR A 53 8.97 1.04 14.13
N PRO A 54 9.06 0.15 13.13
CA PRO A 54 8.86 -1.29 13.29
C PRO A 54 9.83 -2.00 14.26
N MET A 55 10.72 -1.28 14.95
CA MET A 55 11.72 -1.85 15.85
C MET A 55 11.12 -2.67 17.01
N LEU A 56 9.84 -2.44 17.36
CA LEU A 56 9.18 -3.12 18.47
C LEU A 56 8.40 -4.39 18.05
N VAL A 57 8.53 -4.83 16.80
CA VAL A 57 7.83 -6.04 16.32
C VAL A 57 8.29 -7.31 17.02
N ASN A 58 9.53 -7.31 17.53
CA ASN A 58 10.09 -8.43 18.29
C ASN A 58 9.41 -8.61 19.67
N ASP A 59 8.80 -7.55 20.21
CA ASP A 59 8.12 -7.59 21.50
C ASP A 59 6.62 -7.94 21.40
N TRP A 60 6.13 -8.24 20.19
CA TRP A 60 4.71 -8.53 19.98
C TRP A 60 4.33 -9.91 20.52
N GLU A 61 3.18 -9.95 21.21
CA GLU A 61 2.60 -11.18 21.74
C GLU A 61 2.18 -12.11 20.57
N GLU A 62 2.55 -13.40 20.65
CA GLU A 62 2.27 -14.42 19.63
C GLU A 62 2.63 -14.00 18.19
N PRO A 63 3.93 -13.78 17.88
CA PRO A 63 4.36 -13.29 16.57
C PRO A 63 3.92 -14.19 15.41
N HIS A 64 3.93 -15.51 15.60
CA HIS A 64 3.45 -16.52 14.64
C HIS A 64 1.96 -16.40 14.24
N ARG A 65 1.14 -15.64 15.00
CA ARG A 65 -0.28 -15.37 14.70
C ARG A 65 -0.53 -13.91 14.33
N THR A 66 0.53 -13.12 14.19
CA THR A 66 0.49 -11.69 13.98
C THR A 66 1.02 -11.32 12.59
N MET A 67 0.37 -10.34 11.96
CA MET A 67 0.77 -9.79 10.67
C MET A 67 1.05 -8.29 10.79
N LEU A 68 2.20 -7.87 10.28
CA LEU A 68 2.56 -6.47 10.09
C LEU A 68 2.24 -6.05 8.65
N VAL A 69 1.55 -4.93 8.48
CA VAL A 69 1.32 -4.31 7.17
C VAL A 69 2.01 -2.96 7.12
N ILE A 70 2.92 -2.78 6.17
CA ILE A 70 3.61 -1.52 5.88
C ILE A 70 3.09 -1.02 4.54
N ALA A 71 2.32 0.06 4.54
CA ALA A 71 1.76 0.66 3.33
C ALA A 71 2.29 2.09 3.15
N GLY A 72 2.69 2.46 1.94
CA GLY A 72 3.12 3.82 1.59
C GLY A 72 4.38 4.26 2.32
N THR A 73 5.51 3.59 2.06
CA THR A 73 6.76 3.88 2.77
C THR A 73 7.35 5.24 2.34
N GLU A 74 7.08 6.30 3.11
CA GLU A 74 7.57 7.65 2.81
C GLU A 74 9.07 7.86 3.09
N LYS A 75 9.64 7.11 4.05
CA LYS A 75 11.05 7.21 4.45
C LYS A 75 11.77 5.87 4.29
N PRO A 76 13.04 5.85 3.87
CA PRO A 76 13.80 4.61 3.78
C PRO A 76 13.81 3.86 5.12
N ILE A 77 13.48 2.56 5.08
CA ILE A 77 13.58 1.67 6.25
C ILE A 77 15.06 1.55 6.61
N ASP A 78 15.41 1.77 7.87
CA ASP A 78 16.79 1.68 8.34
C ASP A 78 17.29 0.24 8.48
N GLU A 79 18.59 0.05 8.75
CA GLU A 79 19.19 -1.29 8.85
C GLU A 79 18.70 -2.07 10.07
N THR A 80 18.44 -1.38 11.18
CA THR A 80 18.00 -1.98 12.44
C THR A 80 16.55 -2.43 12.31
N GLU A 81 15.68 -1.57 11.76
CA GLU A 81 14.29 -1.87 11.43
C GLU A 81 14.20 -3.03 10.44
N ALA A 82 14.99 -3.00 9.36
CA ALA A 82 14.98 -4.07 8.37
C ALA A 82 15.42 -5.42 8.98
N THR A 83 16.38 -5.39 9.92
CA THR A 83 16.84 -6.59 10.62
C THR A 83 15.77 -7.12 11.59
N ALA A 84 15.15 -6.25 12.38
CA ALA A 84 14.06 -6.65 13.28
C ALA A 84 12.87 -7.26 12.52
N ILE A 85 12.48 -6.67 11.39
CA ILE A 85 11.41 -7.22 10.54
C ILE A 85 11.82 -8.58 9.94
N HIS A 86 13.08 -8.72 9.53
CA HIS A 86 13.59 -9.99 9.01
C HIS A 86 13.54 -11.10 10.08
N GLU A 87 14.05 -10.84 11.28
CA GLU A 87 13.99 -11.78 12.42
C GLU A 87 12.54 -12.11 12.82
N PHE A 88 11.64 -11.12 12.81
CA PHE A 88 10.21 -11.34 13.06
C PHE A 88 9.61 -12.37 12.10
N VAL A 89 10.03 -12.37 10.83
CA VAL A 89 9.55 -13.33 9.83
C VAL A 89 10.28 -14.68 9.94
N THR A 90 11.61 -14.67 10.03
CA THR A 90 12.41 -15.92 9.94
C THR A 90 12.49 -16.68 11.26
N GLU A 91 12.61 -15.99 12.39
CA GLU A 91 12.82 -16.60 13.70
C GLU A 91 11.52 -16.71 14.49
N LEU A 92 10.68 -15.67 14.46
CA LEU A 92 9.47 -15.59 15.29
C LEU A 92 8.20 -16.10 14.58
N GLY A 93 8.29 -16.39 13.26
CA GLY A 93 7.19 -16.94 12.46
C GLY A 93 6.11 -15.93 12.06
N GLY A 94 6.35 -14.64 12.26
CA GLY A 94 5.46 -13.56 11.86
C GLY A 94 5.24 -13.47 10.36
N LYS A 95 4.29 -12.63 9.96
CA LYS A 95 3.98 -12.35 8.56
C LYS A 95 4.05 -10.86 8.31
N VAL A 96 4.60 -10.47 7.16
CA VAL A 96 4.79 -9.06 6.81
C VAL A 96 4.33 -8.85 5.37
N ILE A 97 3.47 -7.84 5.17
CA ILE A 97 3.10 -7.33 3.86
C ILE A 97 3.71 -5.93 3.73
N VAL A 98 4.44 -5.70 2.64
CA VAL A 98 5.00 -4.39 2.32
C VAL A 98 4.43 -3.95 0.98
N ALA A 99 3.77 -2.81 0.96
CA ALA A 99 3.21 -2.18 -0.23
C ALA A 99 3.74 -0.74 -0.32
N THR A 100 4.56 -0.47 -1.32
CA THR A 100 5.17 0.86 -1.55
C THR A 100 5.33 1.13 -3.03
N ASP A 101 5.37 2.40 -3.40
CA ASP A 101 5.48 2.91 -4.78
C ASP A 101 6.89 3.36 -5.16
N GLY A 102 7.90 3.02 -4.34
CA GLY A 102 9.29 3.39 -4.60
C GLY A 102 10.33 2.49 -3.94
N THR A 103 11.55 3.02 -3.81
CA THR A 103 12.73 2.24 -3.39
C THR A 103 13.00 2.27 -1.89
N ASN A 104 12.19 2.98 -1.11
CA ASN A 104 12.38 3.16 0.33
C ASN A 104 12.36 1.84 1.13
N ALA A 105 11.69 0.81 0.62
CA ALA A 105 11.66 -0.53 1.22
C ALA A 105 12.82 -1.44 0.76
N ASN A 106 13.71 -1.00 -0.14
CA ASN A 106 14.72 -1.87 -0.75
C ASN A 106 15.71 -2.46 0.25
N ARG A 107 16.02 -1.76 1.35
CA ARG A 107 16.89 -2.30 2.40
C ARG A 107 16.30 -3.56 3.06
N LEU A 108 14.99 -3.54 3.32
CA LEU A 108 14.26 -4.71 3.81
C LEU A 108 14.11 -5.76 2.71
N ALA A 109 13.70 -5.35 1.50
CA ALA A 109 13.47 -6.23 0.35
C ALA A 109 14.72 -7.08 0.03
N ALA A 110 15.90 -6.47 0.06
CA ALA A 110 17.17 -7.12 -0.23
C ALA A 110 17.48 -8.29 0.73
N LYS A 111 17.03 -8.23 1.99
CA LYS A 111 17.19 -9.34 2.95
C LYS A 111 16.40 -10.60 2.53
N PHE A 112 15.34 -10.42 1.75
CA PHE A 112 14.55 -11.51 1.17
C PHE A 112 14.89 -11.81 -0.30
N GLY A 113 15.95 -11.22 -0.84
CA GLY A 113 16.39 -11.44 -2.22
C GLY A 113 15.49 -10.81 -3.29
N VAL A 114 14.69 -9.81 -2.93
CA VAL A 114 13.80 -9.06 -3.85
C VAL A 114 14.17 -7.57 -3.87
N THR A 115 13.77 -6.86 -4.92
CA THR A 115 14.03 -5.41 -5.05
C THR A 115 12.84 -4.71 -5.69
N TYR A 116 12.53 -3.52 -5.21
CA TYR A 116 11.60 -2.58 -5.83
C TYR A 116 12.33 -1.70 -6.85
N PHE A 117 11.63 -1.41 -7.94
CA PHE A 117 12.01 -0.40 -8.92
C PHE A 117 11.38 0.94 -8.52
N GLY A 118 12.10 2.04 -8.75
CA GLY A 118 11.60 3.39 -8.46
C GLY A 118 10.83 4.03 -9.61
N ASP A 119 10.68 3.31 -10.71
CA ASP A 119 10.02 3.76 -11.92
C ASP A 119 8.62 3.15 -12.02
N PRO A 120 7.64 3.89 -12.56
CA PRO A 120 6.30 3.35 -12.77
C PRO A 120 6.34 2.19 -13.77
N LEU A 121 5.50 1.19 -13.54
CA LEU A 121 5.27 0.14 -14.52
C LEU A 121 4.50 0.75 -15.71
N LEU A 122 5.05 0.57 -16.91
CA LEU A 122 4.45 1.03 -18.16
C LEU A 122 3.97 -0.18 -18.95
N ASP A 123 2.78 -0.08 -19.54
CA ASP A 123 2.22 -1.11 -20.42
C ASP A 123 1.86 -0.49 -21.78
N GLU A 124 2.51 -0.98 -22.83
CA GLU A 124 2.28 -0.52 -24.21
C GLU A 124 0.91 -0.96 -24.74
N PHE A 125 0.36 -2.07 -24.24
CA PHE A 125 -0.91 -2.64 -24.67
C PHE A 125 -2.12 -2.18 -23.85
N GLN A 126 -1.89 -1.66 -22.64
CA GLN A 126 -2.91 -1.07 -21.79
C GLN A 126 -2.64 0.42 -21.60
N ASN A 127 -2.94 1.19 -22.64
CA ASN A 127 -2.74 2.64 -22.67
C ASN A 127 -4.07 3.40 -22.64
N TRP A 128 -4.00 4.68 -22.30
CA TRP A 128 -5.12 5.60 -22.38
C TRP A 128 -4.74 6.83 -23.20
N ARG A 129 -5.74 7.50 -23.78
CA ARG A 129 -5.56 8.71 -24.58
C ARG A 129 -6.45 9.81 -24.03
N THR A 130 -5.94 11.04 -24.01
CA THR A 130 -6.77 12.23 -23.85
C THR A 130 -7.37 12.60 -25.19
N TYR A 131 -8.59 13.16 -25.18
CA TYR A 131 -9.22 13.72 -26.36
C TYR A 131 -9.46 15.21 -26.12
N ASP A 132 -9.21 16.03 -27.12
CA ASP A 132 -9.55 17.46 -27.07
C ASP A 132 -11.05 17.69 -27.33
N THR A 133 -11.47 18.96 -27.30
CA THR A 133 -12.87 19.35 -27.54
C THR A 133 -13.36 19.07 -28.96
N GLU A 134 -12.45 18.79 -29.89
CA GLU A 134 -12.72 18.51 -31.30
C GLU A 134 -12.70 16.99 -31.58
N GLY A 135 -12.42 16.15 -30.57
CA GLY A 135 -12.37 14.70 -30.68
C GLY A 135 -11.05 14.17 -31.22
N THR A 136 -10.01 15.01 -31.32
CA THR A 136 -8.67 14.59 -31.72
C THR A 136 -7.98 13.89 -30.56
N ALA A 137 -7.44 12.70 -30.82
CA ALA A 137 -6.70 11.95 -29.82
C ALA A 137 -5.31 12.57 -29.58
N GLY A 138 -4.96 12.77 -28.32
CA GLY A 138 -3.60 13.05 -27.88
C GLY A 138 -2.69 11.81 -27.92
N ASN A 139 -1.45 11.98 -27.46
CA ASN A 139 -0.47 10.89 -27.39
C ASN A 139 -0.95 9.75 -26.49
N GLU A 140 -0.59 8.53 -26.86
CA GLU A 140 -0.78 7.35 -26.01
C GLU A 140 0.01 7.49 -24.71
N ASN A 141 -0.66 7.26 -23.59
CA ASN A 141 -0.04 7.25 -22.30
C ASN A 141 -0.02 5.81 -21.75
N PRO A 142 1.16 5.16 -21.65
CA PRO A 142 1.30 3.78 -21.17
C PRO A 142 1.29 3.66 -19.64
N THR A 143 1.00 4.74 -18.91
CA THR A 143 0.86 4.71 -17.45
C THR A 143 -0.53 4.17 -17.07
N ASN A 144 -0.57 3.11 -16.23
CA ASN A 144 -1.73 2.49 -15.55
C ASN A 144 -1.90 0.99 -15.83
N VAL A 145 -0.92 0.17 -15.49
CA VAL A 145 -1.01 -1.30 -15.60
C VAL A 145 -2.01 -1.92 -14.60
N TRP A 146 -2.50 -1.14 -13.62
CA TRP A 146 -3.38 -1.62 -12.54
C TRP A 146 -4.54 -0.67 -12.20
N GLY A 147 -4.90 0.24 -13.11
CA GLY A 147 -6.12 1.05 -12.94
C GLY A 147 -7.34 0.20 -13.23
N ILE A 148 -8.21 -0.03 -12.23
CA ILE A 148 -9.54 -0.59 -12.47
C ILE A 148 -10.26 0.28 -13.50
N ALA A 149 -10.76 -0.37 -14.56
CA ALA A 149 -11.56 0.22 -15.62
C ALA A 149 -12.94 0.67 -15.10
#